data_AF-A0A1M6Q1D9-F1
#
_entry.id   AF-A0A1M6Q1D9-F1
#
_cell.length_a   1.000
_cell.length_b   1.000
_cell.length_c   1.000
_cell.angle_alpha   90.00
_cell.angle_beta   90.00
_cell.angle_gamma   90.00
#
_symmetry.space_group_name_H-M   'P 1'
#
loop_
_entity.id
_entity.type
_entity.pdbx_description
1 polymer ?
#
loop_
_entity_poly.entity_id
_entity_poly.type
_entity_poly.pdbx_seq_one_letter_code
_entity_poly.pdbx_strand_id
1 'polypeptide(L)'
;MEICINYGGMRHCFLVPIVELPVSWGRPGPGPINYPAFMQDVIILASVSNTAKHIGDENVRNLVHEGVSAALRAVQEHAGADVTIRAKAEHR
;
A
#
# COMPACT_ATOMS: atom_id res chain seq x y z
N MET A 1 13.36 -2.34 9.73
CA MET A 1 13.64 -3.57 8.96
C MET A 1 15.15 -3.64 8.76
N GLU A 2 15.72 -4.83 8.59
CA GLU A 2 17.15 -5.00 8.32
C GLU A 2 17.35 -5.85 7.05
N ILE A 3 18.32 -5.47 6.23
CA ILE A 3 18.83 -6.24 5.10
C ILE A 3 20.25 -6.69 5.44
N CYS A 4 20.55 -7.97 5.27
CA CYS A 4 21.91 -8.49 5.38
C CYS A 4 22.39 -9.07 4.06
N ILE A 5 23.62 -8.75 3.67
CA ILE A 5 24.25 -9.18 2.42
C ILE A 5 25.54 -9.92 2.78
N ASN A 6 25.72 -11.12 2.23
CA ASN A 6 26.99 -11.84 2.34
C ASN A 6 27.90 -11.40 1.19
N TYR A 7 29.01 -10.75 1.52
CA TYR A 7 29.98 -10.28 0.53
C TYR A 7 31.40 -10.37 1.09
N GLY A 8 32.31 -10.96 0.30
CA GLY A 8 33.72 -11.15 0.70
C GLY A 8 33.91 -12.09 1.90
N GLY A 9 33.03 -13.09 2.09
CA GLY A 9 33.09 -14.03 3.21
C GLY A 9 32.59 -13.46 4.55
N MET A 10 32.05 -12.24 4.57
CA MET A 10 31.47 -11.60 5.75
C MET A 10 30.02 -11.21 5.51
N ARG A 11 29.24 -11.15 6.60
CA ARG A 11 27.83 -10.70 6.59
C ARG A 11 27.77 -9.22 6.96
N HIS A 12 27.23 -8.41 6.07
CA HIS A 12 27.04 -6.97 6.26
C HIS A 12 25.55 -6.68 6.40
N CYS A 13 25.14 -6.11 7.53
CA CYS A 13 23.73 -5.79 7.78
C CYS A 13 23.52 -4.27 7.79
N PHE A 14 22.42 -3.83 7.18
CA PHE A 14 22.05 -2.43 7.05
C PHE A 14 20.63 -2.23 7.55
N LEU A 15 20.43 -1.21 8.36
CA LEU A 15 19.10 -0.78 8.77
C LEU A 15 18.41 -0.12 7.58
N VAL A 16 17.23 -0.64 7.23
CA VAL A 16 16.35 0.02 6.27
C VAL A 16 15.40 0.93 7.06
N PRO A 17 15.39 2.24 6.76
CA PRO A 17 14.45 3.16 7.40
C PRO A 17 13.03 2.76 7.04
N ILE A 18 12.15 2.73 8.04
CA ILE A 18 10.71 2.57 7.84
C ILE A 18 10.15 3.99 7.65
N VAL A 19 9.49 4.22 6.53
CA VAL A 19 8.77 5.48 6.28
C VAL A 19 7.35 5.30 6.77
N GLU A 20 6.97 6.06 7.79
CA GLU A 20 5.60 6.07 8.28
C GLU A 20 4.72 6.92 7.36
N LEU A 21 3.57 6.38 6.96
CA LEU A 21 2.55 7.13 6.23
C LEU A 21 1.70 7.90 7.26
N PRO A 22 1.69 9.23 7.25
CA PRO A 22 0.90 10.02 8.20
C PRO A 22 -0.58 9.97 7.79
N VAL A 23 -1.27 8.89 8.12
CA VAL A 23 -2.72 8.76 7.88
C VAL A 23 -3.48 9.45 9.01
N SER A 24 -3.57 10.77 8.95
CA SER A 24 -4.52 11.52 9.78
C SER A 24 -5.75 11.85 8.95
N TRP A 25 -6.90 11.34 9.37
CA TRP A 25 -8.16 11.67 8.71
C TRP A 25 -9.19 11.97 9.79
N GLY A 26 -9.87 13.12 9.65
CA GLY A 26 -10.88 13.55 10.60
C GLY A 26 -12.05 12.58 10.59
N ARG A 27 -12.57 12.24 11.79
CA ARG A 27 -13.71 11.33 11.93
C ARG A 27 -14.85 11.82 11.01
N PRO A 28 -15.28 11.03 10.02
CA PRO A 28 -16.18 11.47 8.97
C PRO A 28 -17.61 11.50 9.49
N GLY A 29 -17.95 12.51 10.29
CA GLY A 29 -19.31 12.75 10.78
C GLY A 29 -19.99 11.51 11.40
N PRO A 30 -21.33 11.52 11.54
CA PRO A 30 -22.10 10.35 11.95
C PRO A 30 -22.22 9.38 10.76
N GLY A 31 -21.12 8.69 10.44
CA GLY A 31 -21.08 7.61 9.46
C GLY A 31 -21.19 6.22 10.09
N PRO A 32 -21.34 5.15 9.29
CA PRO A 32 -21.34 3.79 9.80
C PRO A 32 -20.05 3.46 10.55
N ILE A 33 -20.14 2.64 11.61
CA ILE A 33 -19.05 2.37 12.57
C ILE A 33 -17.74 1.93 11.91
N ASN A 34 -17.82 1.26 10.76
CA ASN A 34 -16.66 0.71 10.03
C ASN A 34 -16.11 1.64 8.94
N TYR A 35 -16.78 2.75 8.66
CA TYR A 35 -16.34 3.73 7.67
C TYR A 35 -14.91 4.25 7.96
N PRO A 36 -14.49 4.34 9.25
CA PRO A 36 -13.11 4.53 9.62
C PRO A 36 -12.04 3.59 9.11
N ALA A 37 -12.20 2.30 9.38
CA ALA A 37 -11.22 1.31 8.94
C ALA A 37 -11.17 1.27 7.41
N PHE A 38 -12.33 1.31 6.77
CA PHE A 38 -12.44 1.33 5.31
C PHE A 38 -11.64 2.48 4.67
N MET A 39 -11.83 3.72 5.15
CA MET A 39 -11.12 4.88 4.58
C MET A 39 -9.62 4.80 4.84
N GLN A 40 -9.22 4.33 6.02
CA GLN A 40 -7.81 4.13 6.35
C GLN A 40 -7.15 3.12 5.41
N ASP A 41 -7.80 1.99 5.14
CA ASP A 41 -7.29 0.97 4.21
C ASP A 41 -7.12 1.52 2.80
N VAL A 42 -8.13 2.25 2.29
CA VAL A 42 -8.07 2.87 0.96
C VAL A 42 -6.92 3.90 0.86
N ILE A 43 -6.71 4.72 1.89
CA ILE A 43 -5.62 5.71 1.92
C ILE A 43 -4.25 5.02 1.90
N ILE A 44 -4.09 3.96 2.69
CA ILE A 44 -2.85 3.18 2.72
C ILE A 44 -2.61 2.54 1.35
N LEU A 45 -3.60 1.88 0.77
CA LEU A 45 -3.47 1.24 -0.54
C LEU A 45 -3.16 2.23 -1.66
N ALA A 46 -3.77 3.42 -1.63
CA ALA A 46 -3.46 4.49 -2.57
C ALA A 46 -2.00 4.96 -2.43
N SER A 47 -1.51 5.08 -1.20
CA SER A 47 -0.12 5.49 -0.91
C SER A 47 0.89 4.43 -1.35
N VAL A 48 0.60 3.15 -1.08
CA VAL A 48 1.43 2.02 -1.52
C VAL A 48 1.46 1.98 -3.05
N SER A 49 0.30 2.09 -3.70
CA SER A 49 0.20 2.11 -5.17
C SER A 49 1.05 3.23 -5.79
N ASN A 50 0.96 4.45 -5.26
CA ASN A 50 1.75 5.58 -5.77
C ASN A 50 3.25 5.43 -5.49
N THR A 51 3.64 4.76 -4.41
CA THR A 51 5.04 4.53 -4.07
C THR A 51 5.65 3.38 -4.88
N ALA A 52 4.86 2.36 -5.22
CA ALA A 52 5.30 1.18 -5.96
C ALA A 52 5.95 1.52 -7.31
N LYS A 53 5.53 2.61 -7.97
CA LYS A 53 6.14 3.09 -9.23
C LYS A 53 7.63 3.45 -9.11
N HIS A 54 8.11 3.73 -7.89
CA HIS A 54 9.51 4.05 -7.62
C HIS A 54 10.39 2.82 -7.37
N ILE A 55 9.81 1.61 -7.37
CA ILE A 55 10.57 0.37 -7.28
C ILE A 55 11.36 0.18 -8.57
N GLY A 56 12.69 0.03 -8.45
CA GLY A 56 13.59 -0.10 -9.60
C GLY A 56 13.47 -1.42 -10.34
N ASP A 57 13.37 -2.54 -9.61
CA ASP A 57 13.22 -3.86 -10.20
C ASP A 57 11.80 -4.06 -10.75
N GLU A 58 11.69 -4.43 -12.02
CA GLU A 58 10.40 -4.56 -12.71
C GLU A 58 9.55 -5.71 -12.16
N ASN A 59 10.17 -6.86 -11.86
CA ASN A 59 9.45 -8.00 -11.33
C ASN A 59 8.89 -7.70 -9.92
N VAL A 60 9.70 -7.10 -9.05
CA VAL A 60 9.25 -6.66 -7.73
C VAL A 60 8.14 -5.63 -7.85
N ARG A 61 8.27 -4.65 -8.74
CA ARG A 61 7.23 -3.63 -8.99
C ARG A 61 5.91 -4.29 -9.40
N ASN A 62 5.95 -5.21 -10.37
CA ASN A 62 4.75 -5.92 -10.84
C ASN A 62 4.07 -6.73 -9.73
N LEU A 63 4.84 -7.47 -8.93
CA LEU A 63 4.30 -8.23 -7.79
C LEU A 63 3.63 -7.32 -6.76
N VAL A 64 4.19 -6.13 -6.49
CA VAL A 64 3.57 -5.16 -5.60
C VAL A 64 2.27 -4.62 -6.20
N HIS A 65 2.22 -4.31 -7.51
CA HIS A 65 1.00 -3.87 -8.18
C HIS A 65 -0.11 -4.94 -8.15
N GLU A 66 0.25 -6.21 -8.33
CA GLU A 66 -0.69 -7.33 -8.22
C GLU A 66 -1.25 -7.46 -6.80
N GLY A 67 -0.38 -7.38 -5.78
CA GLY A 67 -0.79 -7.41 -4.38
C GLY A 67 -1.73 -6.26 -4.00
N VAL A 68 -1.41 -5.03 -4.43
CA VAL A 68 -2.29 -3.86 -4.25
C VAL A 68 -3.62 -4.08 -4.96
N SER A 69 -3.62 -4.60 -6.17
CA SER A 69 -4.84 -4.88 -6.94
C SER A 69 -5.72 -5.92 -6.24
N ALA A 70 -5.12 -6.97 -5.67
CA ALA A 70 -5.84 -7.96 -4.86
C ALA A 70 -6.43 -7.35 -3.59
N ALA A 71 -5.68 -6.49 -2.88
CA ALA A 71 -6.17 -5.79 -1.71
C ALA A 71 -7.34 -4.85 -2.03
N LEU A 72 -7.28 -4.11 -3.15
CA LEU A 72 -8.37 -3.25 -3.60
C LEU A 72 -9.64 -4.04 -3.91
N ARG A 73 -9.54 -5.28 -4.43
CA ARG A 73 -10.71 -6.16 -4.62
C ARG A 73 -11.33 -6.57 -3.29
N ALA A 74 -10.52 -6.95 -2.30
CA ALA A 74 -11.03 -7.29 -0.98
C ALA A 74 -11.74 -6.10 -0.30
N VAL A 75 -11.18 -4.89 -0.45
CA VAL A 75 -11.82 -3.66 0.05
C VAL A 75 -13.11 -3.36 -0.72
N GLN A 76 -13.14 -3.57 -2.04
CA GLN A 76 -14.33 -3.40 -2.87
C GLN A 76 -15.46 -4.37 -2.50
N GLU A 77 -15.14 -5.63 -2.20
CA GLU A 77 -16.11 -6.62 -1.71
C GLU A 77 -16.70 -6.21 -0.36
N HIS A 78 -15.88 -5.63 0.53
CA HIS A 78 -16.32 -5.16 1.84
C HIS A 78 -17.18 -3.89 1.77
N ALA A 79 -16.93 -3.01 0.79
CA ALA A 79 -17.61 -1.72 0.64
C ALA A 79 -19.08 -1.83 0.20
N GLY A 80 -19.46 -2.96 -0.40
CA GLY A 80 -20.79 -3.18 -0.98
C GLY A 80 -20.96 -2.62 -2.38
N ALA A 81 -22.12 -2.87 -2.98
CA ALA A 81 -22.39 -2.64 -4.41
C ALA A 81 -22.43 -1.16 -4.83
N ASP A 82 -22.68 -0.24 -3.89
CA ASP A 82 -22.83 1.19 -4.17
C ASP A 82 -21.50 1.97 -4.16
N VAL A 83 -20.39 1.30 -3.80
CA VAL A 83 -19.06 1.89 -3.78
C VAL A 83 -18.26 1.37 -4.97
N THR A 84 -17.49 2.23 -5.63
CA THR A 84 -16.57 1.81 -6.69
C THR A 84 -15.17 2.33 -6.39
N ILE A 85 -14.22 1.41 -6.29
CA ILE A 85 -12.81 1.69 -6.04
C ILE A 85 -12.03 1.39 -7.32
N ARG A 86 -11.32 2.39 -7.83
CA ARG A 86 -10.44 2.23 -9.01
C ARG A 86 -9.03 2.67 -8.62
N ALA A 87 -8.05 1.81 -8.87
CA ALA A 87 -6.67 2.28 -8.90
C ALA A 87 -6.57 3.38 -9.96
N LYS A 88 -5.95 4.52 -9.63
CA LYS A 88 -5.70 5.57 -10.61
C LYS A 88 -4.83 4.95 -11.70
N ALA A 89 -5.35 4.89 -12.93
CA ALA A 89 -4.58 4.40 -14.07
C ALA A 89 -3.29 5.24 -14.15
N GLU A 90 -2.15 4.56 -14.25
CA GLU A 90 -0.87 5.23 -14.47
C GLU A 90 -0.99 6.04 -15.77
N HIS A 91 -0.88 7.37 -15.67
CA HIS A 91 -0.60 8.18 -16.85
C HIS A 91 0.78 7.77 -17.34
N ARG A 92 0.80 7.00 -18.43
CA ARG A 92 1.99 6.76 -19.25
C ARG A 92 2.56 8.06 -19.75
#